data_AF-A0A6V8KWB0-F1
#
_entry.id   AF-A0A6V8KWB0-F1
#
_cell.length_a   1.000
_cell.length_b   1.000
_cell.length_c   1.000
_cell.angle_alpha   90.00
_cell.angle_beta   90.00
_cell.angle_gamma   90.00
#
_symmetry.space_group_name_H-M   'P 1'
#
loop_
_entity.id
_entity.type
_entity.pdbx_description
1 polymer ?
#
loop_
_entity_poly.entity_id
_entity_poly.type
_entity_poly.pdbx_seq_one_letter_code
_entity_poly.pdbx_strand_id
1 'polypeptide(L)'
;MDLNDTARLRQPRDAVECRLGTVTDITYAPHSAYIRRLRLRFPTGDERTYTTDEITPATRDDDRAALETAFIDACAVLRHACRIAHDYDEALSTDIIGLLLALYEAARTRIGLTLDPARLPEYGDHPHADAPPQGQP
;
A
#
# COMPACT_ATOMS: atom_id res chain seq x y z
N MET A 1 1.36 8.84 -20.27
CA MET A 1 0.32 7.94 -19.71
C MET A 1 -0.68 7.82 -20.82
N ASP A 2 -0.78 6.61 -21.32
CA ASP A 2 -1.32 6.31 -22.63
C ASP A 2 -2.35 5.19 -22.51
N LEU A 3 -3.05 4.93 -23.62
CA LEU A 3 -4.00 3.83 -23.67
C LEU A 3 -3.30 2.50 -23.35
N ASN A 4 -3.92 1.71 -22.49
CA ASN A 4 -3.42 0.45 -21.93
C ASN A 4 -2.31 0.57 -20.89
N ASP A 5 -1.89 1.79 -20.52
CA ASP A 5 -1.05 1.96 -19.33
C ASP A 5 -1.82 1.57 -18.07
N THR A 6 -1.07 1.22 -17.05
CA THR A 6 -1.61 0.92 -15.73
C THR A 6 -1.44 2.09 -14.77
N ALA A 7 -2.46 2.31 -13.94
CA ALA A 7 -2.51 3.41 -13.00
C ALA A 7 -3.14 2.97 -11.68
N ARG A 8 -2.77 3.67 -10.62
CA ARG A 8 -3.33 3.51 -9.28
C ARG A 8 -3.96 4.81 -8.82
N LEU A 9 -5.05 4.70 -8.06
CA LEU A 9 -5.59 5.85 -7.35
C LEU A 9 -4.66 6.25 -6.20
N ARG A 10 -4.47 7.55 -6.02
CA ARG A 10 -3.73 8.09 -4.88
C ARG A 10 -4.48 7.90 -3.56
N GLN A 11 -5.80 8.01 -3.61
CA GLN A 11 -6.69 7.87 -2.45
C GLN A 11 -7.88 6.96 -2.81
N PRO A 12 -7.67 5.63 -2.78
CA PRO A 12 -8.73 4.68 -3.07
C PRO A 12 -9.81 4.72 -1.98
N ARG A 13 -11.08 4.68 -2.39
CA ARG A 13 -12.23 4.72 -1.47
C ARG A 13 -12.77 3.34 -1.15
N ASP A 14 -12.46 2.34 -1.97
CA ASP A 14 -12.92 0.98 -1.83
C ASP A 14 -11.89 -0.05 -2.30
N ALA A 15 -12.17 -1.33 -2.05
CA ALA A 15 -11.28 -2.44 -2.37
C ALA A 15 -11.06 -2.66 -3.88
N VAL A 16 -11.94 -2.16 -4.75
CA VAL A 16 -11.75 -2.19 -6.21
C VAL A 16 -10.73 -1.13 -6.60
N GLU A 17 -10.85 0.08 -6.06
CA GLU A 17 -9.95 1.20 -6.32
C GLU A 17 -8.53 1.00 -5.78
N CYS A 18 -8.35 0.10 -4.80
CA CYS A 18 -7.03 -0.32 -4.34
C CYS A 18 -6.23 -1.11 -5.40
N ARG A 19 -6.91 -1.64 -6.43
CA ARG A 19 -6.31 -2.46 -7.49
C ARG A 19 -5.76 -1.58 -8.61
N LEU A 20 -4.77 -2.12 -9.32
CA LEU A 20 -4.23 -1.52 -10.54
C LEU A 20 -5.31 -1.46 -11.63
N GLY A 21 -5.65 -0.25 -12.09
CA GLY A 21 -6.55 -0.02 -13.21
C GLY A 21 -5.78 0.08 -14.53
N THR A 22 -6.39 -0.37 -15.63
CA THR A 22 -5.85 -0.16 -16.99
C THR A 22 -6.57 1.00 -17.65
N VAL A 23 -5.83 1.94 -18.23
CA VAL A 23 -6.40 3.07 -18.98
C VAL A 23 -7.09 2.55 -20.24
N THR A 24 -8.41 2.71 -20.32
CA THR A 24 -9.22 2.30 -21.48
C THR A 24 -9.74 3.47 -22.30
N ASP A 25 -9.71 4.69 -21.76
CA ASP A 25 -10.08 5.89 -22.51
C ASP A 25 -9.38 7.13 -21.95
N ILE A 26 -9.09 8.09 -22.83
CA ILE A 26 -8.42 9.36 -22.49
C ILE A 26 -9.24 10.51 -23.05
N THR A 27 -9.79 11.34 -22.16
CA THR A 27 -10.51 12.56 -22.52
C THR A 27 -9.61 13.77 -22.34
N TYR A 28 -9.33 14.49 -23.43
CA TYR A 28 -8.54 15.71 -23.43
C TYR A 28 -9.39 16.96 -23.18
N ALA A 29 -8.77 18.01 -22.66
CA ALA A 29 -9.38 19.33 -22.61
C ALA A 29 -9.54 19.92 -24.03
N PRO A 30 -10.58 20.73 -24.29
CA PRO A 30 -10.77 21.35 -25.60
C PRO A 30 -9.55 22.19 -26.00
N HIS A 31 -9.08 22.03 -27.24
CA HIS A 31 -7.98 22.81 -27.80
C HIS A 31 -6.64 22.67 -27.04
N SER A 32 -6.43 21.57 -26.32
CA SER A 32 -5.20 21.31 -25.57
C SER A 32 -4.84 19.81 -25.59
N ALA A 33 -3.55 19.51 -25.48
CA ALA A 33 -3.06 18.16 -25.23
C ALA A 33 -3.16 17.75 -23.74
N TYR A 34 -3.71 18.63 -22.89
CA TYR A 34 -3.92 18.35 -21.48
C TYR A 34 -4.99 17.27 -21.30
N ILE A 35 -4.61 16.15 -20.68
CA ILE A 35 -5.53 15.09 -20.31
C ILE A 35 -6.41 15.59 -19.16
N ARG A 36 -7.72 15.62 -19.39
CA ARG A 36 -8.69 16.08 -18.39
C ARG A 36 -9.19 14.93 -17.52
N ARG A 37 -9.48 13.79 -18.15
CA ARG A 37 -10.03 12.60 -17.49
C ARG A 37 -9.50 11.34 -18.15
N LEU A 38 -9.34 10.31 -17.33
CA LEU A 38 -8.88 8.99 -17.70
C LEU A 38 -9.92 7.98 -17.22
N ARG A 39 -10.31 7.06 -18.10
CA ARG A 39 -11.17 5.94 -17.74
C ARG A 39 -10.30 4.74 -17.43
N LEU A 40 -10.42 4.22 -16.22
CA LEU A 40 -9.71 3.02 -15.77
C LEU A 40 -10.67 1.85 -15.75
N ARG A 41 -10.24 0.72 -16.32
CA ARG A 41 -10.86 -0.59 -16.14
C ARG A 41 -10.10 -1.39 -15.10
N PHE A 42 -10.78 -1.80 -14.04
CA PHE A 42 -10.22 -2.61 -12.98
C PHE A 42 -10.28 -4.11 -13.31
N PRO A 43 -9.52 -4.98 -12.61
CA PRO A 43 -9.51 -6.41 -12.86
C PRO A 43 -10.87 -7.10 -12.67
N THR A 44 -11.78 -6.48 -11.92
CA THR A 44 -13.17 -6.93 -11.74
C THR A 44 -14.03 -6.71 -12.99
N GLY A 45 -13.55 -5.91 -13.95
CA GLY A 45 -14.31 -5.46 -15.11
C GLY A 45 -14.99 -4.11 -14.91
N ASP A 46 -15.01 -3.56 -13.69
CA ASP A 46 -15.56 -2.24 -13.40
C ASP A 46 -14.76 -1.16 -14.12
N GLU A 47 -15.47 -0.21 -14.75
CA GLU A 47 -14.86 0.96 -15.37
C GLU A 47 -15.27 2.23 -14.63
N ARG A 48 -14.29 3.06 -14.26
CA ARG A 48 -14.53 4.33 -13.56
C ARG A 48 -13.65 5.42 -14.14
N THR A 49 -14.08 6.67 -14.00
CA THR A 49 -13.40 7.82 -14.60
C THR A 49 -12.81 8.71 -13.51
N TYR A 50 -11.55 9.07 -13.68
CA TYR A 50 -10.78 9.87 -12.72
C TYR A 50 -10.07 11.02 -13.42
N THR A 51 -9.72 12.04 -12.67
CA THR A 51 -8.82 13.11 -13.13
C THR A 51 -7.36 12.67 -13.04
N THR A 52 -6.48 13.36 -13.77
CA THR A 52 -5.03 13.11 -13.73
C THR A 52 -4.44 13.31 -12.34
N ASP A 53 -5.04 14.17 -11.50
CA ASP A 53 -4.54 14.46 -10.15
C ASP A 53 -4.90 13.37 -9.14
N GLU A 54 -5.93 12.57 -9.43
CA GLU A 54 -6.41 11.48 -8.58
C GLU A 54 -5.63 10.17 -8.78
N ILE A 55 -4.85 10.08 -9.86
CA ILE A 55 -4.15 8.85 -10.24
C ILE A 55 -2.65 9.06 -10.44
N THR A 56 -1.89 7.98 -10.33
CA THR A 56 -0.46 7.96 -10.58
C THR A 56 -0.15 6.75 -11.48
N PRO A 57 0.76 6.88 -12.47
CA PRO A 57 1.27 5.74 -13.20
C PRO A 57 1.82 4.70 -12.23
N ALA A 58 1.46 3.44 -12.42
CA ALA A 58 1.95 2.36 -11.58
C ALA A 58 2.05 1.10 -12.43
N THR A 59 3.21 0.45 -12.38
CA THR A 59 3.44 -0.86 -12.99
C THR A 59 3.15 -1.97 -11.99
N ARG A 60 3.13 -3.22 -12.45
CA ARG A 60 3.06 -4.37 -11.53
C ARG A 60 4.27 -4.46 -10.60
N ASP A 61 5.43 -4.02 -11.04
CA ASP A 61 6.63 -4.00 -10.21
C ASP A 61 6.52 -2.92 -9.11
N ASP A 62 5.93 -1.77 -9.44
CA ASP A 62 5.61 -0.74 -8.43
C ASP A 62 4.58 -1.24 -7.41
N ASP A 63 3.56 -1.98 -7.86
CA ASP A 63 2.54 -2.56 -6.97
C ASP A 63 3.14 -3.64 -6.06
N ARG A 64 4.08 -4.43 -6.58
CA ARG A 64 4.86 -5.38 -5.77
C ARG A 64 5.69 -4.64 -4.73
N ALA A 65 6.46 -3.63 -5.12
CA ALA A 65 7.29 -2.86 -4.19
C ALA A 65 6.42 -2.18 -3.11
N ALA A 66 5.27 -1.62 -3.49
CA ALA A 66 4.32 -1.04 -2.54
C ALA A 66 3.75 -2.07 -1.56
N LEU A 67 3.44 -3.28 -2.03
CA LEU A 67 3.00 -4.39 -1.18
C LEU A 67 4.11 -4.82 -0.20
N GLU A 68 5.35 -4.94 -0.68
CA GLU A 68 6.50 -5.30 0.16
C GLU A 68 6.72 -4.25 1.26
N THR A 69 6.68 -2.95 0.92
CA THR A 69 6.76 -1.85 1.90
C THR A 69 5.63 -1.91 2.93
N ALA A 70 4.38 -2.03 2.50
CA ALA A 70 3.24 -2.11 3.42
C ALA A 70 3.33 -3.32 4.35
N PHE A 71 3.88 -4.43 3.86
CA PHE A 71 4.09 -5.63 4.66
C PHE A 71 5.19 -5.44 5.72
N ILE A 72 6.28 -4.74 5.36
CA ILE A 72 7.34 -4.35 6.31
C ILE A 72 6.78 -3.48 7.42
N ASP A 73 6.00 -2.46 7.08
CA ASP A 73 5.40 -1.54 8.04
C ASP A 73 4.46 -2.27 9.02
N ALA A 74 3.59 -3.14 8.50
CA ALA A 74 2.70 -3.96 9.33
C ALA A 74 3.49 -4.86 10.29
N CYS A 75 4.58 -5.47 9.83
CA CYS A 75 5.42 -6.29 10.69
C CYS A 75 6.13 -5.47 11.78
N ALA A 76 6.56 -4.24 11.47
CA ALA A 76 7.16 -3.34 12.45
C ALA A 76 6.15 -2.96 13.56
N VAL A 77 4.90 -2.65 13.18
CA VAL A 77 3.79 -2.38 14.12
C VAL A 77 3.55 -3.57 15.04
N LEU A 78 3.42 -4.78 14.48
CA LEU A 78 3.15 -6.00 15.25
C LEU A 78 4.30 -6.37 16.17
N ARG A 79 5.56 -6.19 15.73
CA ARG A 79 6.74 -6.37 16.57
C ARG A 79 6.75 -5.40 17.75
N HIS A 80 6.35 -4.15 17.53
CA HIS A 80 6.21 -3.17 18.61
C HIS A 80 5.10 -3.57 19.59
N ALA A 81 3.93 -3.98 19.09
CA ALA A 81 2.84 -4.48 19.93
C ALA A 81 3.24 -5.72 20.74
N CYS A 82 4.03 -6.63 20.17
CA CYS A 82 4.57 -7.80 20.86
C CYS A 82 5.47 -7.42 22.05
N ARG A 83 6.32 -6.38 21.91
CA ARG A 83 7.15 -5.88 23.01
C ARG A 83 6.30 -5.31 24.14
N ILE A 84 5.30 -4.48 23.81
CA ILE A 84 4.35 -3.94 24.81
C ILE A 84 3.59 -5.08 25.49
N ALA A 85 3.12 -6.06 24.71
CA ALA A 85 2.42 -7.21 25.24
C ALA A 85 3.32 -8.03 26.16
N HIS A 86 4.61 -8.21 25.85
CA HIS A 86 5.51 -8.99 26.71
C HIS A 86 5.59 -8.44 28.14
N ASP A 87 5.59 -7.11 28.28
CA ASP A 87 5.63 -6.45 29.60
C ASP A 87 4.28 -6.48 30.34
N TYR A 88 3.16 -6.68 29.62
CA TYR A 88 1.79 -6.64 30.17
C TYR A 88 1.17 -8.04 30.36
N ASP A 89 1.26 -8.88 29.33
CA ASP A 89 0.74 -10.24 29.19
C ASP A 89 1.61 -11.07 28.23
N GLU A 90 2.41 -11.97 28.79
CA GLU A 90 3.32 -12.84 28.05
C GLU A 90 2.60 -13.80 27.08
N ALA A 91 1.38 -14.24 27.39
CA ALA A 91 0.61 -15.12 26.53
C ALA A 91 0.16 -14.37 25.27
N LEU A 92 -0.32 -13.14 25.42
CA LEU A 92 -0.66 -12.27 24.29
C LEU A 92 0.57 -11.99 23.41
N SER A 93 1.74 -11.79 24.00
CA SER A 93 2.99 -11.62 23.26
C SER A 93 3.31 -12.85 22.39
N THR A 94 3.14 -14.05 22.94
CA THR A 94 3.34 -15.33 22.23
C THR A 94 2.39 -15.47 21.04
N ASP A 95 1.10 -15.13 21.22
CA ASP A 95 0.10 -15.19 20.16
C ASP A 95 0.43 -14.20 19.01
N ILE A 96 0.86 -12.98 19.34
CA ILE A 96 1.27 -11.98 18.34
C ILE A 96 2.49 -12.47 17.55
N ILE A 97 3.49 -13.06 18.20
CA ILE A 97 4.67 -13.65 17.53
C ILE A 97 4.24 -14.76 16.57
N GLY A 98 3.33 -15.63 17.00
CA GLY A 98 2.81 -16.72 16.16
C GLY A 98 2.15 -16.19 14.88
N LEU A 99 1.32 -15.15 14.99
CA LEU A 99 0.69 -14.48 13.84
C LEU A 99 1.72 -13.82 12.92
N LEU A 100 2.73 -13.15 13.50
CA LEU A 100 3.82 -12.52 12.75
C LEU A 100 4.59 -13.56 11.90
N LEU A 101 4.94 -14.71 12.48
CA LEU A 101 5.62 -15.80 11.77
C LEU A 101 4.75 -16.39 10.65
N ALA A 102 3.45 -16.58 10.89
CA ALA A 102 2.53 -17.09 9.87
C ALA A 102 2.40 -16.12 8.68
N LEU A 103 2.33 -14.82 8.96
CA LEU A 103 2.34 -13.78 7.93
C LEU A 103 3.65 -13.82 7.12
N TYR A 104 4.80 -13.91 7.79
CA TYR A 104 6.11 -14.01 7.11
C TYR A 104 6.19 -15.18 6.15
N GLU A 105 5.81 -16.37 6.59
CA GLU A 105 5.86 -17.56 5.74
C GLU A 105 4.90 -17.44 4.56
N ALA A 106 3.73 -16.82 4.75
CA ALA A 106 2.81 -16.53 3.65
C ALA A 106 3.43 -15.57 2.63
N ALA A 107 4.03 -14.46 3.07
CA ALA A 107 4.68 -13.49 2.19
C ALA A 107 5.88 -14.10 1.45
N ARG A 108 6.75 -14.81 2.18
CA ARG A 108 7.88 -15.53 1.60
C ARG A 108 7.44 -16.50 0.51
N THR A 109 6.40 -17.29 0.77
CA THR A 109 5.94 -18.32 -0.18
C THR A 109 5.22 -17.72 -1.39
N ARG A 110 4.42 -16.67 -1.20
CA ARG A 110 3.53 -16.14 -2.24
C ARG A 110 4.16 -15.07 -3.11
N ILE A 111 5.00 -14.21 -2.53
CA ILE A 111 5.60 -13.06 -3.22
C ILE A 111 7.13 -13.09 -3.21
N GLY A 112 7.74 -14.14 -2.64
CA GLY A 112 9.19 -14.30 -2.59
C GLY A 112 9.88 -13.31 -1.65
N LEU A 113 9.12 -12.71 -0.73
CA LEU A 113 9.61 -11.67 0.16
C LEU A 113 10.56 -12.28 1.20
N THR A 114 11.82 -11.89 1.16
CA THR A 114 12.83 -12.26 2.15
C THR A 114 12.93 -11.14 3.18
N LEU A 115 12.16 -11.26 4.25
CA LEU A 115 12.31 -10.39 5.41
C LEU A 115 13.18 -11.06 6.46
N ASP A 116 14.21 -10.34 6.90
CA ASP A 116 14.91 -10.68 8.13
C ASP A 116 14.15 -10.01 9.28
N PRO A 117 13.42 -10.77 10.11
CA PRO A 117 12.64 -10.19 11.20
C PRO A 117 13.52 -9.42 12.19
N ALA A 118 14.82 -9.72 12.29
CA ALA A 118 15.77 -8.98 13.12
C ALA A 118 16.11 -7.59 12.57
N ARG A 119 15.90 -7.35 11.27
CA ARG A 119 16.22 -6.09 10.55
C ARG A 119 15.02 -5.23 10.22
N LEU A 120 13.84 -5.57 10.74
CA LEU A 120 12.69 -4.68 10.60
C LEU A 120 13.00 -3.32 11.25
N PRO A 121 12.56 -2.22 10.62
CA PRO A 121 12.66 -0.90 11.23
C PRO A 121 11.91 -0.88 12.57
N GLU A 122 12.36 -0.05 13.50
CA GLU A 122 11.59 0.18 14.70
C GLU A 122 10.33 0.98 14.34
N TYR A 123 9.22 0.69 15.00
CA TYR A 123 8.00 1.47 14.82
C TYR A 123 8.27 2.93 15.20
N GLY A 124 8.23 3.83 14.20
CA GLY A 124 8.56 5.25 14.34
C GLY A 124 9.71 5.75 13.44
N ASP A 125 10.48 4.87 12.80
CA ASP A 125 11.56 5.26 11.89
C ASP A 125 11.09 5.70 10.49
N HIS A 126 9.80 5.52 10.18
CA HIS A 126 9.18 6.06 8.97
C HIS A 126 8.35 7.30 9.33
N PRO A 127 8.46 8.42 8.59
CA PRO A 127 7.57 9.55 8.78
C PRO A 127 6.15 9.08 8.44
N HIS A 128 5.35 8.85 9.47
CA HIS A 128 3.93 8.62 9.33
C HIS A 128 3.35 9.90 8.73
N ALA A 129 2.83 9.83 7.50
CA ALA A 129 2.36 10.98 6.73
C ALA A 129 1.14 11.71 7.35
N ASP A 130 0.77 11.39 8.59
CA ASP A 130 -0.43 11.88 9.28
C ASP A 130 -0.22 12.21 10.76
N ALA A 131 1.01 12.45 11.22
CA ALA A 131 1.20 13.01 12.56
C ALA A 131 0.88 14.52 12.57
N PRO A 132 -0.18 14.98 13.28
CA PRO A 132 -0.38 16.41 13.48
C PRO A 132 0.80 17.01 14.27
N PRO A 133 1.17 18.27 14.04
CA PRO A 133 2.30 18.89 14.73
C PRO A 133 2.05 18.88 16.23
N GLN A 134 2.88 18.14 16.96
CA GLN A 134 2.89 18.20 18.41
C GLN A 134 3.42 19.57 18.81
N GLY A 135 2.50 20.44 19.21
CA GLY A 135 2.83 21.69 19.89
C GLY A 135 3.62 21.37 21.14
N GLN A 136 4.87 21.82 21.18
CA GLN A 136 5.69 21.86 22.38
C GLN A 136 5.17 22.95 23.34
N PRO A 137 5.39 22.77 24.66
CA PRO A 137 4.82 23.62 25.72
C PRO A 137 5.31 25.07 25.72
#